data_AF-Q9FA35-F1
#
_entry.id   AF-Q9FA35-F1
#
_cell.length_a   1.000
_cell.length_b   1.000
_cell.length_c   1.000
_cell.angle_alpha   90.00
_cell.angle_beta   90.00
_cell.angle_gamma   90.00
#
_symmetry.space_group_name_H-M   'P 1'
#
loop_
_entity.id
_entity.type
_entity.pdbx_description
1 polymer ?
#
loop_
_entity_poly.entity_id
_entity_poly.type
_entity_poly.pdbx_seq_one_letter_code
_entity_poly.pdbx_strand_id
1 'polypeptide(L)'
;MAKIIDSSADWANKIYLQLSKDELTGLCELLFGLQKTLDVSYHGTKKNKGLKVHNNDAKGVMLIISEGGTTIQHMLSHNQRIELGVFIIRRQAAAWQISVSDVLAVLRQSVAISRIS
;
A
#
# COMPACT_ATOMS: atom_id res chain seq x y z
N MET A 1 -13.17 -34.18 -17.17
CA MET A 1 -12.62 -33.48 -15.99
C MET A 1 -12.12 -32.12 -16.44
N ALA A 2 -12.66 -31.04 -15.90
CA ALA A 2 -12.14 -29.69 -16.15
C ALA A 2 -10.75 -29.57 -15.53
N LYS A 3 -9.77 -29.09 -16.31
CA LYS A 3 -8.39 -28.89 -15.89
C LYS A 3 -8.40 -27.78 -14.83
N ILE A 4 -8.04 -28.11 -13.58
CA ILE A 4 -7.71 -27.10 -12.58
C ILE A 4 -6.48 -26.38 -13.15
N ILE A 5 -6.66 -25.15 -13.62
CA ILE A 5 -5.55 -24.28 -13.95
C ILE A 5 -4.86 -24.04 -12.62
N ASP A 6 -3.64 -24.55 -12.48
CA ASP A 6 -2.81 -24.31 -11.31
C ASP A 6 -2.75 -22.80 -11.09
N SER A 7 -3.43 -22.31 -10.06
CA SER A 7 -3.57 -20.88 -9.75
C SER A 7 -2.32 -20.38 -9.04
N SER A 8 -1.16 -20.77 -9.55
CA SER A 8 0.14 -20.42 -8.98
C SER A 8 0.57 -19.05 -9.49
N ALA A 9 1.14 -18.24 -8.61
CA ALA A 9 1.63 -16.92 -8.97
C ALA A 9 2.79 -17.03 -9.97
N ASP A 10 2.77 -16.22 -11.02
CA ASP A 10 3.87 -16.14 -11.99
C ASP A 10 5.04 -15.33 -11.40
N TRP A 11 5.89 -16.03 -10.65
CA TRP A 11 7.06 -15.45 -10.00
C TRP A 11 8.14 -14.98 -10.98
N ALA A 12 8.14 -15.47 -12.21
CA ALA A 12 9.10 -15.06 -13.24
C ALA A 12 8.82 -13.62 -13.72
N ASN A 13 7.55 -13.21 -13.70
CA ASN A 13 7.09 -11.90 -14.15
C ASN A 13 6.64 -10.96 -13.01
N LYS A 14 7.24 -11.11 -11.81
CA LYS A 14 6.96 -10.22 -10.68
C LYS A 14 7.41 -8.78 -10.94
N ILE A 15 6.64 -7.83 -10.44
CA ILE A 15 6.97 -6.41 -10.47
C ILE A 15 7.50 -6.00 -9.09
N TYR A 16 8.66 -5.33 -9.08
CA TYR A 16 9.21 -4.72 -7.88
C TYR A 16 8.95 -3.21 -7.85
N LEU A 17 8.41 -2.76 -6.73
CA LEU A 17 8.26 -1.36 -6.36
C LEU A 17 9.01 -1.10 -5.07
N GLN A 18 9.70 0.03 -5.00
CA GLN A 18 10.35 0.49 -3.78
C GLN A 18 9.65 1.76 -3.33
N LEU A 19 9.07 1.70 -2.13
CA LEU A 19 8.42 2.86 -1.53
C LEU A 19 9.46 3.72 -0.81
N SER A 20 9.37 5.03 -1.00
CA SER A 20 10.06 6.00 -0.16
C SER A 20 9.49 5.99 1.27
N LYS A 21 10.15 6.68 2.21
CA LYS A 21 9.64 6.80 3.58
C LYS A 21 8.25 7.47 3.61
N ASP A 22 8.06 8.49 2.79
CA ASP A 22 6.81 9.26 2.74
C ASP A 22 5.69 8.46 2.07
N GLU A 23 6.02 7.74 0.99
CA GLU A 23 5.08 6.82 0.33
C GLU A 23 4.65 5.68 1.25
N LEU A 24 5.57 5.18 2.08
CA LEU A 24 5.26 4.17 3.09
C LEU A 24 4.34 4.73 4.18
N THR A 25 4.54 5.98 4.62
CA THR A 25 3.64 6.68 5.55
C THR A 25 2.24 6.82 4.94
N GLY A 26 2.14 7.30 3.69
CA GLY A 26 0.87 7.40 2.99
C GLY A 26 0.19 6.04 2.86
N LEU A 27 0.92 5.00 2.45
CA LEU A 27 0.36 3.65 2.39
C LEU A 27 -0.19 3.20 3.77
N CYS A 28 0.54 3.48 4.84
CA CYS A 28 0.10 3.22 6.21
C CYS A 28 -1.21 3.94 6.54
N GLU A 29 -1.31 5.24 6.26
CA GLU A 29 -2.53 6.04 6.44
C GLU A 29 -3.72 5.43 5.68
N LEU A 30 -3.50 4.99 4.44
CA LEU A 30 -4.55 4.36 3.64
C LEU A 30 -5.00 3.04 4.26
N LEU A 31 -4.06 2.19 4.66
CA LEU A 31 -4.35 0.90 5.29
C LEU A 31 -5.08 1.06 6.62
N PHE A 32 -4.93 2.17 7.34
CA PHE A 32 -5.74 2.48 8.54
C PHE A 32 -7.01 3.30 8.25
N GLY A 33 -7.27 3.60 6.98
CA GLY A 33 -8.51 4.24 6.54
C GLY A 33 -8.54 5.74 6.74
N LEU A 34 -7.37 6.33 6.98
CA LEU A 34 -7.17 7.75 7.15
C LEU A 34 -7.22 8.51 5.82
N GLN A 35 -6.96 7.82 4.71
CA GLN A 35 -7.13 8.32 3.35
C GLN A 35 -7.82 7.31 2.43
N LYS A 36 -8.39 7.80 1.32
CA LYS A 36 -9.14 7.00 0.35
C LYS A 36 -8.28 6.45 -0.78
N THR A 37 -7.28 7.21 -1.21
CA THR A 37 -6.47 6.87 -2.38
C THR A 37 -5.02 7.26 -2.18
N LEU A 38 -4.12 6.45 -2.72
CA LEU A 38 -2.69 6.75 -2.88
C LEU A 38 -2.33 6.47 -4.33
N ASP A 39 -1.67 7.42 -4.99
CA ASP A 39 -1.17 7.27 -6.36
C ASP A 39 0.30 7.68 -6.36
N VAL A 40 1.17 6.73 -6.68
CA VAL A 40 2.62 6.91 -6.73
C VAL A 40 3.09 6.51 -8.12
N SER A 41 3.81 7.41 -8.78
CA SER A 41 4.36 7.20 -10.11
C SER A 41 5.88 7.32 -10.09
N TYR A 42 6.54 6.34 -10.68
CA TYR A 42 7.99 6.28 -10.77
C TYR A 42 8.42 6.39 -12.24
N HIS A 43 9.11 7.48 -12.56
CA HIS A 43 9.66 7.69 -13.89
C HIS A 43 11.12 7.26 -13.93
N GLY A 44 11.47 6.44 -14.92
CA GLY A 44 12.83 5.94 -15.08
C GLY A 44 13.10 5.43 -16.49
N THR A 45 14.38 5.26 -16.81
CA THR A 45 14.86 4.82 -18.13
C THR A 45 14.42 3.40 -18.50
N LYS A 46 13.94 2.61 -17.54
CA LYS A 46 13.53 1.20 -17.69
C LYS A 46 12.04 0.98 -17.39
N LYS A 47 11.18 1.66 -18.16
CA LYS A 47 9.71 1.60 -18.09
C LYS A 47 9.13 2.32 -16.87
N ASN A 48 8.07 3.11 -17.10
CA ASN A 48 7.34 3.78 -16.04
C ASN A 48 6.67 2.74 -15.14
N LYS A 49 6.81 2.92 -13.82
CA LYS A 49 6.10 2.12 -12.83
C LYS A 49 5.09 2.96 -12.08
N GLY A 50 4.08 2.31 -11.52
CA GLY A 50 3.07 2.98 -10.71
C GLY A 50 2.47 2.06 -9.67
N LEU A 51 2.05 2.67 -8.57
CA LEU A 51 1.24 2.06 -7.52
C LEU A 51 0.01 2.94 -7.31
N LYS A 52 -1.18 2.38 -7.54
CA LYS A 52 -2.44 2.98 -7.10
C LYS A 52 -3.06 2.10 -6.05
N VAL A 53 -3.54 2.71 -4.99
CA VAL A 53 -4.19 2.02 -3.90
C VAL A 53 -5.51 2.70 -3.60
N HIS A 54 -6.58 1.91 -3.49
CA HIS A 54 -7.93 2.39 -3.19
C HIS A 54 -8.47 1.70 -1.95
N ASN A 55 -8.87 2.51 -0.96
CA ASN A 55 -9.58 2.03 0.21
C ASN A 55 -11.07 1.85 -0.13
N ASN A 56 -11.52 0.60 -0.14
CA ASN A 56 -12.91 0.20 -0.43
C ASN A 56 -13.71 -0.07 0.86
N ASP A 57 -13.36 0.64 1.94
CA ASP A 57 -14.00 0.56 3.25
C ASP A 57 -14.02 -0.88 3.79
N ALA A 58 -15.20 -1.37 4.17
CA ALA A 58 -15.38 -2.73 4.68
C ALA A 58 -14.98 -3.82 3.68
N LYS A 59 -14.91 -3.51 2.37
CA LYS A 59 -14.51 -4.45 1.32
C LYS A 59 -12.99 -4.65 1.22
N GLY A 60 -12.21 -3.87 1.99
CA GLY A 60 -10.75 -3.98 2.01
C GLY A 60 -10.06 -2.92 1.16
N VAL A 61 -8.92 -3.26 0.58
CA VAL A 61 -8.07 -2.33 -0.19
C VAL A 61 -7.66 -2.95 -1.52
N MET A 62 -7.90 -2.23 -2.61
CA MET A 62 -7.41 -2.61 -3.94
C MET A 62 -6.00 -2.06 -4.15
N LEU A 63 -5.06 -2.95 -4.49
CA LEU A 63 -3.73 -2.61 -4.96
C LEU A 63 -3.69 -2.74 -6.49
N ILE A 64 -3.18 -1.73 -7.17
CA ILE A 64 -2.98 -1.72 -8.61
C ILE A 64 -1.53 -1.35 -8.87
N ILE A 65 -0.77 -2.26 -9.47
CA ILE A 65 0.65 -2.07 -9.78
C ILE A 65 0.81 -2.10 -11.28
N SER A 66 1.50 -1.10 -11.84
CA SER A 66 1.76 -1.01 -13.27
C SER A 66 3.26 -0.95 -13.57
N GLU A 67 3.71 -1.59 -14.64
CA GLU A 67 5.06 -1.46 -15.18
C GLU A 67 5.02 -1.60 -16.71
N GLY A 68 5.39 -0.55 -17.44
CA GLY A 68 5.57 -0.59 -18.89
C GLY A 68 4.38 -1.12 -19.70
N GLY A 69 3.16 -0.75 -19.30
CA GLY A 69 1.91 -1.18 -19.95
C GLY A 69 1.26 -2.41 -19.31
N THR A 70 2.00 -3.20 -18.53
CA THR A 70 1.43 -4.32 -17.74
C THR A 70 0.82 -3.78 -16.46
N THR A 71 -0.36 -4.28 -16.08
CA THR A 71 -1.02 -3.94 -14.82
C THR A 71 -1.42 -5.22 -14.08
N ILE A 72 -1.10 -5.28 -12.79
CA ILE A 72 -1.50 -6.35 -11.86
C ILE A 72 -2.41 -5.72 -10.80
N GLN A 73 -3.53 -6.39 -10.49
CA GLN A 73 -4.46 -5.95 -9.47
C GLN A 73 -4.60 -7.01 -8.39
N HIS A 74 -4.69 -6.58 -7.13
CA HIS A 74 -4.89 -7.47 -6.01
C HIS A 74 -5.78 -6.81 -4.94
N MET A 75 -6.89 -7.47 -4.59
CA MET A 75 -7.74 -7.02 -3.50
C MET A 75 -7.28 -7.65 -2.20
N LEU A 76 -6.80 -6.82 -1.28
CA LEU A 76 -6.59 -7.21 0.11
C LEU A 76 -7.94 -7.21 0.83
N SER A 77 -8.29 -8.33 1.44
CA SER A 77 -9.39 -8.41 2.40
C SER A 77 -9.14 -7.50 3.61
N HIS A 78 -10.18 -7.28 4.42
CA HIS A 78 -10.05 -6.52 5.66
C HIS A 78 -8.92 -7.05 6.56
N ASN A 79 -8.84 -8.37 6.77
CA ASN A 79 -7.80 -8.96 7.63
C ASN A 79 -6.40 -8.78 7.03
N GLN A 80 -6.22 -9.06 5.74
CA GLN A 80 -4.93 -8.88 5.06
C GLN A 80 -4.46 -7.42 5.07
N ARG A 81 -5.40 -6.48 4.92
CA ARG A 81 -5.14 -5.05 5.06
C ARG A 81 -4.61 -4.70 6.45
N ILE A 82 -5.25 -5.22 7.50
CA ILE A 82 -4.83 -4.97 8.90
C ILE A 82 -3.45 -5.58 9.15
N GLU A 83 -3.21 -6.82 8.71
CA GLU A 83 -1.91 -7.47 8.85
C GLU A 83 -0.78 -6.68 8.19
N LEU A 84 -0.99 -6.22 6.94
CA LEU A 84 -0.03 -5.38 6.23
C LEU A 84 0.18 -4.04 6.95
N GLY A 85 -0.89 -3.41 7.43
CA GLY A 85 -0.83 -2.15 8.19
C GLY A 85 -0.02 -2.29 9.49
N VAL A 86 -0.24 -3.37 10.25
CA VAL A 86 0.52 -3.68 11.47
C VAL A 86 1.99 -3.90 11.16
N PHE A 87 2.31 -4.59 10.06
CA PHE A 87 3.70 -4.75 9.65
C PHE A 87 4.35 -3.40 9.35
N ILE A 88 3.71 -2.58 8.51
CA ILE A 88 4.25 -1.28 8.08
C ILE A 88 4.45 -0.35 9.28
N ILE A 89 3.45 -0.21 10.16
CA ILE A 89 3.53 0.71 11.30
C ILE A 89 4.65 0.32 12.28
N ARG A 90 4.92 -0.97 12.45
CA ARG A 90 6.06 -1.44 13.26
C ARG A 90 7.41 -1.09 12.63
N ARG A 91 7.52 -1.17 11.30
CA ARG A 91 8.74 -0.76 10.58
C ARG A 91 8.95 0.75 10.67
N GLN A 92 7.86 1.52 10.60
CA GLN A 92 7.90 2.98 10.77
C GLN A 92 8.30 3.38 12.19
N ALA A 93 7.69 2.78 13.21
CA ALA A 93 8.06 3.00 14.61
C ALA A 93 9.54 2.72 14.87
N ALA A 94 10.06 1.60 14.34
CA ALA A 94 11.47 1.26 14.44
C ALA A 94 12.37 2.27 13.70
N ALA A 95 11.96 2.74 12.52
CA ALA A 95 12.73 3.73 11.75
C ALA A 95 12.75 5.11 12.41
N TRP A 96 11.67 5.48 13.10
CA TRP A 96 11.54 6.77 13.80
C TRP A 96 12.00 6.72 15.25
N GLN A 97 12.35 5.53 15.77
CA GLN A 97 12.74 5.30 17.17
C GLN A 97 11.69 5.77 18.18
N ILE A 98 10.41 5.57 17.87
CA ILE A 98 9.28 5.89 18.74
C ILE A 98 8.37 4.68 18.91
N SER A 99 7.40 4.75 19.82
CA SER A 99 6.43 3.66 19.99
C SER A 99 5.45 3.61 18.82
N VAL A 100 4.82 2.45 18.59
CA VAL A 100 3.72 2.33 17.62
C VAL A 100 2.55 3.26 17.98
N SER A 101 2.31 3.49 19.27
CA SER A 101 1.29 4.42 19.75
C SER A 101 1.59 5.86 19.29
N ASP A 102 2.85 6.27 19.35
CA ASP A 102 3.27 7.60 18.91
C ASP A 102 3.11 7.75 17.39
N VAL A 103 3.45 6.72 16.61
CA VAL A 103 3.18 6.71 15.16
C VAL A 103 1.69 6.90 14.89
N LEU A 104 0.82 6.14 15.56
CA LEU A 104 -0.64 6.29 15.41
C LEU A 104 -1.14 7.69 15.80
N ALA A 105 -0.53 8.32 16.81
CA ALA A 105 -0.86 9.69 17.21
C ALA A 105 -0.46 10.69 16.13
N VAL A 106 0.76 10.57 15.58
CA VAL A 106 1.25 11.39 14.47
C VAL A 106 0.38 11.24 13.21
N LEU A 107 0.05 10.01 12.81
CA LEU A 107 -0.80 9.76 11.64
C LEU A 107 -2.20 10.36 11.81
N ARG A 108 -2.78 10.27 13.02
CA ARG A 108 -4.06 10.92 13.31
C ARG A 108 -3.97 12.45 13.22
N GLN A 109 -2.88 13.03 13.72
CA GLN A 109 -2.66 14.47 13.67
C GLN A 109 -2.41 14.98 12.24
N SER A 110 -1.69 14.21 11.42
CA SER A 110 -1.47 14.47 9.98
C SER A 110 -2.80 14.70 9.26
N VAL A 111 -3.77 13.83 9.49
CA VAL A 111 -5.13 13.92 8.91
C VAL A 111 -5.91 15.10 9.45
N ALA A 112 -5.75 15.44 10.73
CA ALA A 112 -6.40 16.62 11.30
C ALA A 112 -5.89 17.89 10.63
N ILE A 113 -4.58 17.98 10.38
CA ILE A 113 -3.93 19.12 9.70
C ILE A 113 -4.40 19.22 8.24
N SER A 114 -4.46 18.12 7.50
CA SER A 114 -4.86 18.15 6.07
C SER A 114 -6.33 18.52 5.83
N ARG A 115 -7.19 18.47 6.87
CA ARG A 115 -8.60 18.88 6.78
C ARG A 115 -8.84 20.37 6.99
N ILE A 116 -7.87 21.09 7.52
CA ILE A 116 -7.93 22.53 7.79
C ILE A 116 -7.11 23.37 6.79
N SER A 117 -6.33 22.70 5.95
CA SER A 117 -5.63 23.27 4.78
C SER A 117 -6.49 23.20 3.52
#